data_AF-A0A1Y3AJF0-F1
#
_entry.id   AF-A0A1Y3AJF0-F1
#
_cell.length_a   1.000
_cell.length_b   1.000
_cell.length_c   1.000
_cell.angle_alpha   90.00
_cell.angle_beta   90.00
_cell.angle_gamma   90.00
#
_symmetry.space_group_name_H-M   'P 1'
#
loop_
_entity.id
_entity.type
_entity.pdbx_description
1 polymer ?
#
loop_
_entity_poly.entity_id
_entity_poly.type
_entity_poly.pdbx_seq_one_letter_code
_entity_poly.pdbx_strand_id
1 'polypeptide(L)'
;MATDAQQACFEAGIKFGSLYHQFAGTPVSPSSTRSMETAMAEAIENQPHCEAVTVDIHDDRVADAIDHENGYTELTGSLMDVEMRIAYEGVTVHTRMAMEDGYPLMELVDVVDD
;
A
#
# COMPACT_ATOMS: atom_id res chain seq x y z
N MET A 1 16.85 -6.55 -22.81
CA MET A 1 16.75 -5.56 -21.72
C MET A 1 15.27 -5.27 -21.54
N ALA A 2 14.83 -5.01 -20.31
CA ALA A 2 13.45 -4.58 -20.06
C ALA A 2 13.20 -3.22 -20.73
N THR A 3 11.95 -2.95 -21.13
CA THR A 3 11.52 -1.59 -21.49
C THR A 3 11.34 -0.75 -20.23
N ASP A 4 11.29 0.58 -20.38
CA ASP A 4 11.10 1.49 -19.23
C ASP A 4 9.76 1.21 -18.53
N ALA A 5 8.69 0.93 -19.28
CA ALA A 5 7.41 0.48 -18.72
C ALA A 5 7.52 -0.84 -17.94
N GLN A 6 8.28 -1.83 -18.44
CA GLN A 6 8.51 -3.08 -17.70
C GLN A 6 9.29 -2.83 -16.41
N GLN A 7 10.27 -1.92 -16.43
CA GLN A 7 11.03 -1.55 -15.24
C GLN A 7 10.16 -0.80 -14.23
N ALA A 8 9.34 0.15 -14.67
CA ALA A 8 8.40 0.88 -13.82
C ALA A 8 7.38 -0.05 -13.13
N CYS A 9 6.81 -1.00 -13.87
CA CYS A 9 5.90 -2.01 -13.32
C CYS A 9 6.63 -2.97 -12.36
N PHE A 10 7.88 -3.32 -12.65
CA PHE A 10 8.70 -4.14 -11.75
C PHE A 10 8.96 -3.42 -10.42
N GLU A 11 9.31 -2.14 -10.48
CA GLU A 11 9.44 -1.30 -9.30
C GLU A 11 8.14 -1.25 -8.49
N ALA A 12 6.98 -1.10 -9.14
CA ALA A 12 5.70 -1.14 -8.44
C ALA A 12 5.48 -2.44 -7.64
N GLY A 13 5.84 -3.59 -8.21
CA GLY A 13 5.81 -4.88 -7.52
C GLY A 13 6.72 -4.95 -6.29
N ILE A 14 7.93 -4.36 -6.36
CA ILE A 14 8.83 -4.25 -5.21
C ILE A 14 8.18 -3.45 -4.07
N LYS A 15 7.54 -2.33 -4.39
CA LYS A 15 6.94 -1.44 -3.38
C LYS A 15 5.75 -2.10 -2.70
N PHE A 16 4.89 -2.78 -3.45
CA PHE A 16 3.82 -3.56 -2.86
C PHE A 16 4.32 -4.69 -1.97
N GLY A 17 5.31 -5.46 -2.44
CA GLY A 17 5.89 -6.56 -1.67
C GLY A 17 6.49 -6.09 -0.35
N SER A 18 7.25 -4.98 -0.39
CA SER A 18 7.84 -4.38 0.80
C SER A 18 6.80 -3.76 1.73
N LEU A 19 5.84 -2.97 1.23
CA LEU A 19 4.75 -2.40 2.03
C LEU A 19 3.97 -3.50 2.75
N TYR A 20 3.51 -4.52 2.02
CA TYR A 20 2.65 -5.54 2.62
C TYR A 20 3.39 -6.34 3.69
N HIS A 21 4.58 -6.87 3.37
CA HIS A 21 5.28 -7.76 4.29
C HIS A 21 6.03 -7.04 5.42
N GLN A 22 6.32 -5.73 5.28
CA GLN A 22 6.95 -4.97 6.36
C GLN A 22 5.94 -4.57 7.44
N PHE A 23 4.68 -4.30 7.07
CA PHE A 23 3.68 -3.74 7.97
C PHE A 23 2.59 -4.72 8.40
N ALA A 24 2.35 -5.81 7.67
CA ALA A 24 1.39 -6.84 8.09
C ALA A 24 1.75 -7.39 9.49
N GLY A 25 0.75 -7.53 10.35
CA GLY A 25 0.91 -7.96 11.74
C GLY A 25 1.19 -6.82 12.73
N THR A 26 1.37 -5.58 12.26
CA THR A 26 1.59 -4.43 13.15
C THR A 26 0.34 -4.16 13.99
N PRO A 27 0.45 -4.02 15.32
CA PRO A 27 -0.70 -3.62 16.15
C PRO A 27 -1.28 -2.27 15.72
N VAL A 28 -2.60 -2.22 15.51
CA VAL A 28 -3.32 -1.01 15.10
C VAL A 28 -4.67 -0.92 15.84
N SER A 29 -5.05 0.31 16.17
CA SER A 29 -6.38 0.67 16.69
C SER A 29 -6.88 1.93 15.98
N PRO A 30 -8.16 2.31 16.08
CA PRO A 30 -8.68 3.55 15.47
C PRO A 30 -7.94 4.82 15.93
N SER A 31 -7.28 4.78 17.09
CA SER A 31 -6.47 5.90 17.58
C SER A 31 -5.10 6.03 16.90
N SER A 32 -4.61 4.97 16.24
CA SER A 32 -3.28 4.91 15.65
C SER A 32 -3.26 4.80 14.12
N THR A 33 -4.41 4.64 13.47
CA THR A 33 -4.54 4.48 12.00
C THR A 33 -3.83 5.61 11.26
N ARG A 34 -4.13 6.87 11.60
CA ARG A 34 -3.54 8.05 10.94
C ARG A 34 -2.02 8.11 11.04
N SER A 35 -1.46 7.78 12.21
CA SER A 35 0.01 7.72 12.35
C SER A 35 0.62 6.54 11.58
N MET A 36 -0.10 5.42 11.49
CA MET A 36 0.36 4.24 10.74
C MET A 36 0.35 4.52 9.23
N GLU A 37 -0.72 5.10 8.69
CA GLU A 37 -0.83 5.54 7.30
C GLU A 37 0.35 6.42 6.90
N THR A 38 0.62 7.44 7.72
CA THR A 38 1.74 8.38 7.49
C THR A 38 3.08 7.64 7.47
N ALA A 39 3.34 6.80 8.48
CA ALA A 39 4.60 6.07 8.56
C ALA A 39 4.80 5.08 7.41
N MET A 40 3.72 4.43 6.96
CA MET A 40 3.74 3.52 5.82
C MET A 40 4.02 4.27 4.52
N ALA A 41 3.33 5.39 4.27
CA ALA A 41 3.55 6.20 3.08
C ALA A 41 5.00 6.71 3.01
N GLU A 42 5.47 7.37 4.08
CA GLU A 42 6.83 7.93 4.13
C GLU A 42 7.91 6.84 3.96
N ALA A 43 7.72 5.66 4.54
CA ALA A 43 8.68 4.55 4.41
C ALA A 43 8.80 4.02 2.97
N ILE A 44 7.68 3.99 2.23
CA ILE A 44 7.64 3.43 0.88
C ILE A 44 8.03 4.49 -0.16
N GLU A 45 7.65 5.76 0.04
CA GLU A 45 8.13 6.89 -0.77
C GLU A 45 9.65 7.07 -0.70
N ASN A 46 10.28 6.67 0.41
CA ASN A 46 11.74 6.68 0.53
C ASN A 46 12.45 5.64 -0.38
N GLN A 47 11.71 4.74 -1.04
CA GLN A 47 12.28 3.81 -2.02
C GLN A 47 12.50 4.48 -3.39
N PRO A 48 13.47 4.02 -4.19
CA PRO A 48 13.73 4.60 -5.52
C PRO A 48 12.49 4.63 -6.41
N HIS A 49 12.32 5.68 -7.20
CA HIS A 49 11.25 5.82 -8.22
C HIS A 49 9.81 5.88 -7.67
N CYS A 50 9.61 5.94 -6.35
CA CYS A 50 8.29 6.12 -5.76
C CYS A 50 8.01 7.61 -5.57
N GLU A 51 7.06 8.15 -6.33
CA GLU A 51 6.77 9.58 -6.31
C GLU A 51 5.70 9.94 -5.27
N ALA A 52 4.74 9.05 -5.03
CA ALA A 52 3.69 9.25 -4.04
C ALA A 52 3.11 7.91 -3.58
N VAL A 53 2.74 7.83 -2.30
CA VAL A 53 2.00 6.73 -1.70
C VAL A 53 0.86 7.29 -0.87
N THR A 54 -0.35 6.74 -1.04
CA THR A 54 -1.47 6.96 -0.14
C THR A 54 -1.85 5.63 0.49
N VAL A 55 -1.97 5.62 1.81
CA VAL A 55 -2.48 4.48 2.59
C VAL A 55 -3.71 4.99 3.33
N ASP A 56 -4.83 4.28 3.19
CA ASP A 56 -6.06 4.58 3.90
C ASP A 56 -6.50 3.35 4.68
N ILE A 57 -6.37 3.40 6.00
CA ILE A 57 -6.78 2.35 6.92
C ILE A 57 -8.22 2.65 7.36
N HIS A 58 -9.09 1.68 7.10
CA HIS A 58 -10.52 1.77 7.37
C HIS A 58 -10.79 1.61 8.87
N ASP A 59 -11.01 2.72 9.58
CA ASP A 59 -11.25 2.76 11.03
C ASP A 59 -12.41 1.86 11.47
N ASP A 60 -13.46 1.74 10.66
CA ASP A 60 -14.61 0.85 10.88
C ASP A 60 -14.19 -0.63 10.81
N ARG A 61 -13.43 -1.01 9.78
CA ARG A 61 -12.90 -2.38 9.65
C ARG A 61 -11.93 -2.72 10.78
N VAL A 62 -11.10 -1.77 11.19
CA VAL A 62 -10.21 -1.93 12.34
C VAL A 62 -11.04 -2.15 13.61
N ALA A 63 -12.05 -1.32 13.86
CA ALA A 63 -12.90 -1.46 15.04
C ALA A 63 -13.64 -2.80 15.08
N ASP A 64 -14.17 -3.25 13.95
CA ASP A 64 -14.86 -4.53 13.81
C ASP A 64 -13.93 -5.74 14.00
N ALA A 65 -12.64 -5.59 13.68
CA ALA A 65 -11.63 -6.65 13.79
C ALA A 65 -10.98 -6.76 15.19
N ILE A 66 -11.35 -5.90 16.15
CA ILE A 66 -10.86 -6.00 17.54
C ILE A 66 -11.68 -7.07 18.27
N ASP A 67 -11.05 -8.22 18.54
CA ASP A 67 -11.70 -9.40 19.16
C ASP A 67 -11.31 -9.62 20.64
N HIS A 68 -10.67 -8.64 21.29
CA HIS A 68 -10.27 -8.79 22.69
C HIS A 68 -10.17 -7.49 23.48
N GLU A 69 -10.12 -7.63 24.80
CA GLU A 69 -10.09 -6.52 25.77
C GLU A 69 -8.90 -5.57 25.61
N ASN A 70 -7.82 -5.96 24.90
CA ASN A 70 -6.64 -5.10 24.73
C ASN A 70 -6.85 -3.96 23.71
N GLY A 71 -7.99 -3.90 23.00
CA GLY A 71 -8.38 -2.72 22.22
C GLY A 71 -7.59 -2.45 20.92
N TYR A 72 -6.95 -3.47 20.34
CA TYR A 72 -6.24 -3.38 19.07
C TYR A 72 -6.42 -4.67 18.25
N THR A 73 -6.10 -4.61 16.96
CA THR A 73 -6.00 -5.76 16.06
C THR A 73 -4.67 -5.72 15.31
N GLU A 74 -4.38 -6.76 14.54
CA GLU A 74 -3.21 -6.79 13.65
C GLU A 74 -3.56 -6.19 12.29
N LEU A 75 -2.70 -5.30 11.78
CA LEU A 75 -2.88 -4.74 10.45
C LEU A 75 -2.78 -5.85 9.40
N THR A 76 -3.81 -5.96 8.56
CA THR A 76 -3.85 -6.87 7.42
C THR A 76 -4.32 -6.12 6.19
N GLY A 77 -4.08 -6.68 5.00
CA GLY A 77 -4.49 -6.04 3.74
C GLY A 77 -5.99 -5.76 3.63
N SER A 78 -6.85 -6.51 4.34
CA SER A 78 -8.29 -6.25 4.31
C SER A 78 -8.73 -4.98 5.03
N LEU A 79 -7.86 -4.42 5.87
CA LEU A 79 -8.14 -3.23 6.67
C LEU A 79 -7.76 -1.93 5.96
N MET A 80 -7.11 -1.99 4.79
CA MET A 80 -6.59 -0.80 4.14
C MET A 80 -6.68 -0.84 2.63
N ASP A 81 -6.80 0.34 2.02
CA ASP A 81 -6.54 0.55 0.61
C ASP A 81 -5.21 1.29 0.45
N VAL A 82 -4.49 1.01 -0.64
CA VAL A 82 -3.21 1.64 -0.94
C VAL A 82 -3.19 2.07 -2.40
N GLU A 83 -2.71 3.27 -2.67
CA GLU A 83 -2.42 3.74 -4.02
C GLU A 83 -0.97 4.22 -4.10
N MET A 84 -0.29 3.91 -5.20
CA MET A 84 1.08 4.37 -5.41
C MET A 84 1.26 4.91 -6.83
N ARG A 85 2.17 5.87 -6.95
CA ARG A 85 2.65 6.40 -8.23
C ARG A 85 4.15 6.15 -8.35
N ILE A 86 4.52 5.39 -9.37
CA ILE A 86 5.92 5.08 -9.71
C ILE A 86 6.30 5.86 -10.95
N ALA A 87 7.44 6.55 -10.92
CA ALA A 87 7.96 7.32 -12.05
C ALA A 87 9.37 6.84 -12.43
N TYR A 88 9.51 6.36 -13.67
CA TYR A 88 10.78 5.85 -14.20
C TYR A 88 10.96 6.26 -15.66
N GLU A 89 11.98 7.07 -15.94
CA GLU A 89 12.42 7.46 -17.29
C GLU A 89 11.27 7.89 -18.23
N GLY A 90 10.37 8.76 -17.76
CA GLY A 90 9.22 9.27 -18.54
C GLY A 90 8.00 8.34 -18.58
N VAL A 91 8.04 7.21 -17.85
CA VAL A 91 6.89 6.33 -17.64
C VAL A 91 6.34 6.51 -16.23
N THR A 92 5.04 6.74 -16.14
CA THR A 92 4.29 6.79 -14.87
C THR A 92 3.40 5.56 -14.75
N VAL A 93 3.51 4.85 -13.63
CA VAL A 93 2.65 3.71 -13.28
C VAL A 93 1.80 4.08 -12.08
N HIS A 94 0.48 3.95 -12.24
CA HIS A 94 -0.49 4.07 -11.17
C HIS A 94 -0.89 2.69 -10.69
N THR A 95 -0.92 2.50 -9.37
CA THR A 95 -1.30 1.22 -8.78
C THR A 95 -2.32 1.36 -7.68
N ARG A 96 -2.98 0.23 -7.38
CA ARG A 96 -3.92 0.12 -6.28
C ARG A 96 -3.78 -1.22 -5.57
N MET A 97 -3.98 -1.21 -4.26
CA MET A 97 -4.38 -2.39 -3.48
C MET A 97 -5.71 -2.10 -2.82
N ALA A 98 -6.69 -2.96 -3.05
CA ALA A 98 -8.00 -2.89 -2.43
C ALA A 98 -8.64 -4.28 -2.35
N MET A 99 -9.69 -4.42 -1.55
CA MET A 99 -10.44 -5.67 -1.50
C MET A 99 -11.21 -5.92 -2.80
N GLU A 100 -10.91 -7.05 -3.44
CA GLU A 100 -11.60 -7.57 -4.61
C GLU A 100 -11.91 -9.05 -4.40
N ASP A 101 -13.18 -9.44 -4.51
CA ASP A 101 -13.64 -10.83 -4.34
C ASP A 101 -13.10 -11.54 -3.08
N GLY A 102 -12.98 -10.80 -1.97
CA GLY A 102 -12.51 -11.32 -0.69
C GLY A 102 -10.99 -11.40 -0.54
N TYR A 103 -10.22 -10.78 -1.43
CA TYR A 103 -8.76 -10.74 -1.41
C TYR A 103 -8.23 -9.30 -1.56
N PRO A 104 -7.20 -8.87 -0.80
CA PRO A 104 -6.57 -7.57 -1.01
C PRO A 104 -5.70 -7.62 -2.28
N LEU A 105 -6.31 -7.37 -3.44
CA LEU A 105 -5.66 -7.49 -4.74
C LEU A 105 -4.77 -6.28 -4.98
N MET A 106 -3.51 -6.53 -5.35
CA MET A 106 -2.58 -5.51 -5.85
C MET A 106 -2.63 -5.50 -7.38
N GLU A 107 -2.84 -4.34 -7.97
CA GLU A 107 -2.98 -4.18 -9.41
C GLU A 107 -2.28 -2.95 -9.96
N LEU A 108 -1.95 -3.01 -11.26
CA LEU A 108 -1.62 -1.84 -12.05
C LEU A 108 -2.93 -1.25 -12.57
N VAL A 109 -3.20 0.01 -12.24
CA VAL A 109 -4.39 0.74 -12.68
C VAL A 109 -4.15 1.35 -14.06
N ASP A 110 -2.98 1.94 -14.26
CA ASP A 110 -2.61 2.59 -15.51
C ASP A 110 -1.09 2.64 -15.70
N VAL A 111 -0.66 2.69 -16.96
CA VAL A 111 0.75 2.85 -17.36
C VAL A 111 0.79 3.87 -18.50
N VAL A 112 1.38 5.03 -18.22
CA VAL A 112 1.39 6.19 -19.10
C VAL A 112 2.83 6.52 -19.49
N ASP A 113 3.08 6.62 -20.79
CA ASP A 113 4.33 7.16 -21.35
C ASP A 113 4.11 8.64 -21.69
N ASP A 114 5.06 9.52 -21.33
CA ASP A 114 5.07 10.96 -21.69
C ASP A 114 5.20 11.23 -23.20
#